data_AF-A0AAV5WV55-F1
#
_entry.id   AF-A0AAV5WV55-F1
#
_cell.length_a   1.000
_cell.length_b   1.000
_cell.length_c   1.000
_cell.angle_alpha   90.00
_cell.angle_beta   90.00
_cell.angle_gamma   90.00
#
_symmetry.space_group_name_H-M   'P 1'
#
loop_
_entity.id
_entity.type
_entity.pdbx_description
1 polymer ?
#
loop_
_entity_poly.entity_id
_entity_poly.type
_entity_poly.pdbx_seq_one_letter_code
_entity_poly.pdbx_strand_id
1 'polypeptide(L)'
;LILWSRSSMNSFLLSLLFVSQIAAQSILPNAWICDWIGIQGANKKLQGKYRTLINHLNKDKTLKAQQNRVTTWIKTNAQDLPELKKRTILTAAKEVLIPNREVDSSEEELYDKKPKPVDAKVIENTIYNTKFWLRMRARDVALIKDSLKRIAPKISKQKLEEIEKIIWAEDKRVFNFYRPHYNEIKQKALIKVSPNWKRSLVGALMEKAEMKD
;
A
#
# COMPACT_ATOMS: atom_id res chain seq x y z
N LEU A 1 -48.28 -10.71 0.38
CA LEU A 1 -47.63 -9.63 1.15
C LEU A 1 -46.56 -10.24 2.04
N ILE A 2 -45.28 -10.09 1.68
CA ILE A 2 -44.17 -10.61 2.49
C ILE A 2 -43.81 -9.54 3.52
N LEU A 3 -44.20 -9.75 4.78
CA LEU A 3 -43.86 -8.89 5.91
C LEU A 3 -42.39 -9.10 6.27
N TRP A 4 -41.51 -8.32 5.64
CA TRP A 4 -40.12 -8.22 6.08
C TRP A 4 -40.08 -7.47 7.42
N SER A 5 -39.50 -8.10 8.44
CA SER A 5 -39.29 -7.44 9.73
C SER A 5 -38.33 -6.26 9.54
N ARG A 6 -38.62 -5.11 10.15
CA ARG A 6 -37.74 -3.92 10.11
C ARG A 6 -36.27 -4.23 10.46
N SER A 7 -36.02 -5.27 11.24
CA SER A 7 -34.67 -5.72 11.61
C SER A 7 -33.92 -6.42 10.48
N SER A 8 -34.60 -7.12 9.56
CA SER A 8 -33.97 -7.81 8.42
C SER A 8 -33.65 -6.87 7.25
N MET A 9 -34.42 -5.79 7.07
CA MET A 9 -34.11 -4.72 6.11
C MET A 9 -32.82 -3.97 6.45
N ASN A 10 -32.55 -3.70 7.74
CA ASN A 10 -31.33 -3.01 8.15
C ASN A 10 -30.07 -3.85 7.94
N SER A 11 -30.14 -5.18 8.14
CA SER A 11 -29.02 -6.08 7.85
C SER A 11 -28.75 -6.25 6.36
N PHE A 12 -29.79 -6.23 5.51
CA PHE A 12 -29.64 -6.36 4.05
C PHE A 12 -29.09 -5.07 3.40
N LEU A 13 -29.53 -3.89 3.86
CA LEU A 13 -29.00 -2.60 3.43
C LEU A 13 -27.54 -2.35 3.88
N LEU A 14 -27.15 -2.81 5.07
CA LEU A 14 -25.74 -2.77 5.48
C LEU A 14 -24.89 -3.68 4.59
N SER A 15 -25.40 -4.84 4.17
CA SER A 15 -24.65 -5.80 3.34
C SER A 15 -24.36 -5.28 1.93
N LEU A 16 -25.28 -4.49 1.35
CA LEU A 16 -25.12 -3.89 0.02
C LEU A 16 -24.06 -2.76 -0.03
N LEU A 17 -23.74 -2.12 1.10
CA LEU A 17 -22.68 -1.10 1.18
C LEU A 17 -21.25 -1.70 1.22
N PHE A 18 -21.11 -3.01 1.46
CA PHE A 18 -19.80 -3.67 1.53
C PHE A 18 -19.32 -4.29 0.20
N VAL A 19 -20.17 -4.36 -0.85
CA VAL A 19 -19.85 -5.10 -2.09
C VAL A 19 -19.14 -4.24 -3.16
N SER A 20 -19.11 -2.91 -3.03
CA SER A 20 -18.50 -2.02 -4.04
C SER A 20 -17.06 -1.58 -3.75
N GLN A 21 -16.44 -2.06 -2.66
CA GLN A 21 -15.17 -1.52 -2.19
C GLN A 21 -13.93 -2.34 -2.61
N ILE A 22 -13.60 -2.33 -3.90
CA ILE A 22 -12.18 -2.11 -4.23
C ILE A 22 -11.93 -0.62 -3.93
N ALA A 23 -11.86 -0.28 -2.65
CA ALA A 23 -11.71 1.11 -2.24
C ALA A 23 -10.30 1.58 -2.53
N ALA A 24 -10.18 2.90 -2.67
CA ALA A 24 -8.96 3.64 -2.51
C ALA A 24 -7.98 2.91 -1.57
N GLN A 25 -6.81 2.52 -2.09
CA GLN A 25 -5.75 1.90 -1.28
C GLN A 25 -5.21 2.86 -0.18
N SER A 26 -5.68 4.11 -0.19
CA SER A 26 -5.34 5.20 0.73
C SER A 26 -3.83 5.41 0.82
N ILE A 27 -3.17 5.27 -0.32
CA ILE A 27 -1.73 5.44 -0.48
C ILE A 27 -1.42 6.91 -0.20
N LEU A 28 -0.47 7.15 0.70
CA LEU A 28 0.06 8.46 0.98
C LEU A 28 1.14 8.85 -0.04
N PRO A 29 1.33 10.15 -0.31
CA PRO A 29 2.45 10.59 -1.14
C PRO A 29 3.79 10.05 -0.63
N ASN A 30 4.10 10.10 0.64
CA ASN A 30 5.35 9.57 1.18
C ASN A 30 5.32 8.07 1.55
N ALA A 31 4.40 7.28 0.98
CA ALA A 31 4.36 5.83 1.21
C ALA A 31 5.60 5.12 0.65
N TRP A 32 5.80 3.84 0.96
CA TRP A 32 6.91 3.02 0.42
C TRP A 32 7.13 3.17 -1.11
N ILE A 33 6.05 3.36 -1.87
CA ILE A 33 6.11 3.54 -3.33
C ILE A 33 6.94 4.77 -3.75
N CYS A 34 7.01 5.79 -2.89
CA CYS A 34 7.83 7.00 -2.97
C CYS A 34 9.32 6.64 -3.10
N ASP A 35 9.79 5.75 -2.22
CA ASP A 35 11.18 5.32 -2.17
C ASP A 35 11.52 4.45 -3.39
N TRP A 36 10.67 3.48 -3.74
CA TRP A 36 10.93 2.61 -4.91
C TRP A 36 11.00 3.35 -6.23
N ILE A 37 10.12 4.33 -6.41
CA ILE A 37 10.10 5.19 -7.60
C ILE A 37 11.24 6.20 -7.55
N GLY A 38 11.85 6.45 -6.39
CA GLY A 38 12.96 7.40 -6.29
C GLY A 38 12.48 8.85 -6.40
N ILE A 39 11.46 9.22 -5.63
CA ILE A 39 10.93 10.60 -5.65
C ILE A 39 11.45 11.45 -4.48
N GLN A 40 12.09 10.84 -3.47
CA GLN A 40 12.48 11.53 -2.24
C GLN A 40 13.50 12.65 -2.50
N GLY A 41 14.45 12.45 -3.41
CA GLY A 41 15.42 13.48 -3.85
C GLY A 41 14.97 14.33 -5.05
N ALA A 42 13.74 14.17 -5.53
CA ALA A 42 13.28 14.84 -6.73
C ALA A 42 12.89 16.31 -6.50
N ASN A 43 12.92 17.13 -7.56
CA ASN A 43 12.48 18.52 -7.50
C ASN A 43 10.96 18.65 -7.21
N LYS A 44 10.54 19.83 -6.76
CA LYS A 44 9.14 20.12 -6.40
C LYS A 44 8.14 19.81 -7.52
N LYS A 45 8.51 20.05 -8.79
CA LYS A 45 7.65 19.79 -9.95
C LYS A 45 7.35 18.29 -10.09
N LEU A 46 8.38 17.45 -10.00
CA LEU A 46 8.22 16.01 -10.10
C LEU A 46 7.49 15.43 -8.87
N GLN A 47 7.79 15.94 -7.67
CA GLN A 47 7.01 15.62 -6.47
C GLN A 47 5.52 15.97 -6.64
N GLY A 48 5.20 17.11 -7.27
CA GLY A 48 3.83 17.50 -7.61
C GLY A 48 3.15 16.50 -8.56
N LYS A 49 3.82 16.11 -9.65
CA LYS A 49 3.34 15.07 -10.58
C LYS A 49 3.07 13.75 -9.87
N TYR A 50 3.93 13.39 -8.92
CA TYR A 50 3.79 12.16 -8.15
C TYR A 50 2.62 12.24 -7.15
N ARG A 51 2.38 13.36 -6.46
CA ARG A 51 1.17 13.57 -5.65
C ARG A 51 -0.10 13.39 -6.49
N THR A 52 -0.12 13.93 -7.71
CA THR A 52 -1.23 13.72 -8.66
C THR A 52 -1.40 12.26 -9.05
N LEU A 53 -0.31 11.52 -9.29
CA LEU A 53 -0.37 10.07 -9.50
C LEU A 53 -1.06 9.38 -8.32
N ILE A 54 -0.61 9.63 -7.09
CA ILE A 54 -1.18 9.01 -5.88
C ILE A 54 -2.67 9.31 -5.73
N ASN A 55 -3.09 10.56 -5.96
CA ASN A 55 -4.49 10.94 -5.94
C ASN A 55 -5.33 10.15 -6.96
N HIS A 56 -4.78 9.89 -8.15
CA HIS A 56 -5.46 9.07 -9.15
C HIS A 56 -5.46 7.59 -8.80
N LEU A 57 -4.36 7.04 -8.27
CA LEU A 57 -4.30 5.65 -7.83
C LEU A 57 -5.36 5.36 -6.75
N ASN A 58 -5.61 6.32 -5.85
CA ASN A 58 -6.66 6.21 -4.84
C ASN A 58 -8.08 6.35 -5.41
N LYS A 59 -8.26 6.87 -6.62
CA LYS A 59 -9.57 6.93 -7.30
C LYS A 59 -9.83 5.72 -8.20
N ASP A 60 -8.79 5.03 -8.64
CA ASP A 60 -8.91 3.87 -9.51
C ASP A 60 -9.57 2.69 -8.77
N LYS A 61 -10.65 2.16 -9.33
CA LYS A 61 -11.46 1.06 -8.76
C LYS A 61 -10.90 -0.33 -9.02
N THR A 62 -9.80 -0.46 -9.75
CA THR A 62 -9.21 -1.77 -10.07
C THR A 62 -7.70 -1.72 -9.96
N LEU A 63 -7.11 -2.83 -9.52
CA LEU A 63 -5.67 -3.02 -9.47
C LEU A 63 -5.03 -2.90 -10.87
N LYS A 64 -5.73 -3.38 -11.92
CA LYS A 64 -5.29 -3.25 -13.31
C LYS A 64 -5.15 -1.78 -13.73
N ALA A 65 -6.13 -0.93 -13.40
CA ALA A 65 -6.07 0.50 -13.69
C ALA A 65 -4.89 1.17 -12.97
N GLN A 66 -4.70 0.87 -11.68
CA GLN A 66 -3.58 1.37 -10.88
C GLN A 66 -2.23 0.98 -11.48
N GLN A 67 -2.08 -0.29 -11.87
CA GLN A 67 -0.86 -0.81 -12.48
C GLN A 67 -0.57 -0.17 -13.84
N ASN A 68 -1.60 0.07 -14.66
CA ASN A 68 -1.45 0.76 -15.94
C ASN A 68 -1.01 2.21 -15.74
N ARG A 69 -1.62 2.90 -14.77
CA ARG A 69 -1.31 4.29 -14.47
C ARG A 69 0.12 4.46 -13.98
N VAL A 70 0.57 3.62 -13.06
CA VAL A 70 1.95 3.71 -12.55
C VAL A 70 2.98 3.35 -13.62
N THR A 71 2.68 2.37 -14.48
CA THR A 71 3.53 2.03 -15.63
C THR A 71 3.69 3.24 -16.55
N THR A 72 2.58 3.87 -16.93
CA THR A 72 2.56 5.04 -17.81
C THR A 72 3.34 6.19 -17.18
N TRP A 73 3.10 6.44 -15.90
CA TRP A 73 3.77 7.52 -15.17
C TRP A 73 5.28 7.30 -15.08
N ILE A 74 5.74 6.10 -14.73
CA ILE A 74 7.17 5.78 -14.65
C ILE A 74 7.82 5.95 -16.03
N LYS A 75 7.26 5.37 -17.10
CA LYS A 75 7.81 5.53 -18.46
C LYS A 75 7.90 7.00 -18.90
N THR A 76 6.89 7.80 -18.57
CA THR A 76 6.82 9.22 -18.94
C THR A 76 7.84 10.08 -18.18
N ASN A 77 8.13 9.72 -16.93
CA ASN A 77 8.93 10.57 -16.03
C ASN A 77 10.29 9.96 -15.65
N ALA A 78 10.64 8.78 -16.17
CA ALA A 78 11.86 8.05 -15.81
C ALA A 78 13.12 8.90 -15.91
N GLN A 79 13.23 9.69 -16.99
CA GLN A 79 14.39 10.55 -17.24
C GLN A 79 14.51 11.71 -16.25
N ASP A 80 13.45 12.03 -15.50
CA ASP A 80 13.47 13.08 -14.49
C ASP A 80 13.73 12.53 -13.07
N LEU A 81 13.74 11.20 -12.89
CA LEU A 81 13.90 10.56 -11.58
C LEU A 81 15.40 10.45 -11.19
N PRO A 82 15.85 11.18 -10.15
CA PRO A 82 17.28 11.24 -9.81
C PRO A 82 17.84 9.88 -9.36
N GLU A 83 17.09 9.12 -8.58
CA GLU A 83 17.52 7.84 -8.04
C GLU A 83 17.56 6.74 -9.11
N LEU A 84 16.70 6.81 -10.14
CA LEU A 84 16.78 5.90 -11.29
C LEU A 84 18.04 6.17 -12.13
N LYS A 85 18.43 7.45 -12.27
CA LYS A 85 19.72 7.81 -12.89
C LYS A 85 20.88 7.26 -12.08
N LYS A 86 20.87 7.42 -10.75
CA LYS A 86 21.89 6.84 -9.85
C LYS A 86 22.00 5.31 -10.01
N ARG A 87 20.86 4.61 -10.04
CA ARG A 87 20.84 3.14 -10.25
C ARG A 87 21.40 2.73 -11.62
N THR A 88 21.06 3.47 -12.68
CA THR A 88 21.62 3.25 -14.03
C THR A 88 23.14 3.36 -14.03
N ILE A 89 23.65 4.39 -13.36
CA ILE A 89 25.07 4.64 -13.22
C ILE A 89 25.77 3.48 -12.48
N LEU A 90 25.18 2.98 -11.40
CA LEU A 90 25.68 1.82 -10.65
C LEU A 90 25.63 0.53 -11.47
N THR A 91 24.55 0.26 -12.20
CA THR A 91 24.42 -0.92 -13.09
C THR A 91 25.38 -0.85 -14.28
N ALA A 92 25.68 0.33 -14.80
CA ALA A 92 26.69 0.49 -15.85
C ALA A 92 28.13 0.35 -15.31
N ALA A 93 28.34 0.61 -14.01
CA ALA A 93 29.62 0.44 -13.34
C ALA A 93 29.86 -0.99 -12.84
N LYS A 94 28.80 -1.76 -12.58
CA LYS A 94 28.83 -3.15 -12.11
C LYS A 94 28.02 -4.00 -13.08
N GLU A 95 28.69 -4.72 -13.97
CA GLU A 95 28.02 -5.72 -14.81
C GLU A 95 27.21 -6.68 -13.91
N VAL A 96 25.88 -6.57 -14.02
CA VAL A 96 24.85 -7.31 -13.28
C VAL A 96 24.61 -6.86 -11.84
N LEU A 97 23.38 -6.42 -11.54
CA LEU A 97 22.79 -6.57 -10.22
C LEU A 97 21.29 -6.93 -10.31
N ILE A 98 21.01 -8.16 -9.89
CA ILE A 98 19.73 -8.68 -9.40
C ILE A 98 19.66 -8.32 -7.90
N PRO A 99 18.47 -8.11 -7.28
CA PRO A 99 18.37 -7.64 -5.89
C PRO A 99 18.95 -8.65 -4.87
N ASN A 100 19.54 -8.13 -3.77
CA ASN A 100 20.05 -8.82 -2.57
C ASN A 100 21.54 -9.24 -2.50
N ARG A 101 22.47 -8.43 -2.99
CA ARG A 101 23.87 -8.54 -2.51
C ARG A 101 24.27 -7.23 -1.85
N GLU A 102 24.60 -7.27 -0.57
CA GLU A 102 25.37 -6.21 0.08
C GLU A 102 26.63 -6.00 -0.75
N VAL A 103 26.80 -4.78 -1.25
CA VAL A 103 27.97 -4.44 -2.04
C VAL A 103 28.94 -3.74 -1.12
N ASP A 104 30.12 -4.35 -0.96
CA ASP A 104 31.22 -3.78 -0.20
C ASP A 104 31.54 -2.36 -0.70
N SER A 105 31.62 -1.45 0.27
CA SER A 105 31.83 -0.02 0.07
C SER A 105 33.33 0.27 -0.10
N SER A 106 33.87 0.01 -1.28
CA SER A 106 35.04 0.75 -1.75
C SER A 106 34.58 1.75 -2.80
N GLU A 107 34.30 2.97 -2.35
CA GLU A 107 34.03 4.13 -3.18
C GLU A 107 35.33 4.54 -3.90
N GLU A 108 35.49 4.14 -5.16
CA GLU A 108 36.41 4.81 -6.06
C GLU A 108 35.63 5.53 -7.17
N GLU A 109 35.74 6.86 -7.09
CA GLU A 109 35.58 7.89 -8.12
C GLU A 109 34.55 7.63 -9.23
N LEU A 110 33.35 8.14 -8.99
CA LEU A 110 32.30 8.16 -10.01
C LEU A 110 31.74 9.57 -10.26
N TYR A 111 32.63 10.56 -10.25
CA TYR A 111 32.30 11.96 -10.43
C TYR A 111 33.02 12.57 -11.65
N ASP A 112 32.76 12.07 -12.86
CA ASP A 112 32.77 12.94 -14.07
C ASP A 112 32.17 12.27 -15.33
N LYS A 113 30.97 11.69 -15.24
CA LYS A 113 30.27 11.19 -16.43
C LYS A 113 28.94 11.92 -16.60
N LYS A 114 28.79 12.62 -17.73
CA LYS A 114 27.51 13.22 -18.17
C LYS A 114 26.36 12.27 -17.87
N PRO A 115 25.20 12.77 -17.38
CA PRO A 115 24.08 11.90 -17.04
C PRO A 115 23.69 11.06 -18.25
N LYS A 116 23.92 9.75 -18.16
CA LYS A 116 23.46 8.79 -19.17
C LYS A 116 21.92 8.70 -19.13
N PRO A 117 21.24 8.42 -20.25
CA PRO A 117 19.82 8.08 -20.26
C PRO A 117 19.57 6.93 -19.28
N VAL A 118 18.42 6.95 -18.58
CA VAL A 118 18.05 5.85 -17.68
C VAL A 118 17.93 4.55 -18.47
N ASP A 119 18.57 3.49 -17.97
CA ASP A 119 18.59 2.15 -18.59
C ASP A 119 17.19 1.54 -18.62
N ALA A 120 16.80 0.96 -19.77
CA ALA A 120 15.48 0.34 -19.95
C ALA A 120 15.19 -0.75 -18.92
N LYS A 121 16.18 -1.55 -18.53
CA LYS A 121 16.08 -2.58 -17.49
C LYS A 121 15.84 -1.98 -16.11
N VAL A 122 16.43 -0.82 -15.81
CA VAL A 122 16.16 -0.09 -14.55
C VAL A 122 14.71 0.39 -14.51
N ILE A 123 14.19 0.89 -15.64
CA ILE A 123 12.79 1.30 -15.78
C ILE A 123 11.85 0.10 -15.60
N GLU A 124 12.12 -1.01 -16.27
CA GLU A 124 11.34 -2.25 -16.19
C GLU A 124 11.31 -2.83 -14.77
N ASN A 125 12.47 -2.89 -14.10
CA ASN A 125 12.58 -3.34 -12.71
C ASN A 125 11.77 -2.44 -11.77
N THR A 126 11.83 -1.12 -11.98
CA THR A 126 11.05 -0.17 -11.18
C THR A 126 9.55 -0.40 -11.38
N ILE A 127 9.10 -0.56 -12.63
CA ILE A 127 7.70 -0.87 -12.94
C ILE A 127 7.28 -2.20 -12.29
N TYR A 128 8.10 -3.24 -12.41
CA TYR A 128 7.81 -4.55 -11.83
C TYR A 128 7.63 -4.46 -10.32
N ASN A 129 8.59 -3.86 -9.61
CA ASN A 129 8.54 -3.70 -8.16
C ASN A 129 7.32 -2.89 -7.73
N THR A 130 7.06 -1.76 -8.38
CA THR A 130 5.90 -0.94 -8.05
C THR A 130 4.58 -1.69 -8.27
N LYS A 131 4.45 -2.46 -9.36
CA LYS A 131 3.27 -3.31 -9.58
C LYS A 131 3.13 -4.39 -8.52
N PHE A 132 4.21 -5.06 -8.16
CA PHE A 132 4.24 -6.09 -7.12
C PHE A 132 3.68 -5.53 -5.81
N TRP A 133 4.21 -4.39 -5.37
CA TRP A 133 3.79 -3.80 -4.11
C TRP A 133 2.36 -3.27 -4.11
N LEU A 134 1.86 -2.72 -5.24
CA LEU A 134 0.44 -2.40 -5.39
C LEU A 134 -0.46 -3.64 -5.22
N ARG A 135 -0.01 -4.83 -5.66
CA ARG A 135 -0.75 -6.08 -5.43
C ARG A 135 -0.73 -6.46 -3.97
N MET A 136 0.42 -6.39 -3.31
CA MET A 136 0.53 -6.72 -1.88
C MET A 136 -0.37 -5.82 -1.04
N ARG A 137 -0.35 -4.51 -1.31
CA ARG A 137 -1.23 -3.55 -0.64
C ARG A 137 -2.71 -3.85 -0.87
N ALA A 138 -3.11 -4.18 -2.11
CA ALA A 138 -4.49 -4.53 -2.41
C ALA A 138 -4.95 -5.78 -1.63
N ARG A 139 -4.09 -6.79 -1.50
CA ARG A 139 -4.36 -7.99 -0.69
C ARG A 139 -4.50 -7.67 0.80
N ASP A 140 -3.59 -6.87 1.35
CA ASP A 140 -3.60 -6.52 2.77
C ASP A 140 -4.86 -5.69 3.13
N VAL A 141 -5.24 -4.73 2.28
CA VAL A 141 -6.47 -3.95 2.46
C VAL A 141 -7.71 -4.85 2.38
N ALA A 142 -7.73 -5.82 1.47
CA ALA A 142 -8.84 -6.77 1.36
C ALA A 142 -8.97 -7.64 2.63
N LEU A 143 -7.84 -8.17 3.13
CA LEU A 143 -7.80 -8.96 4.37
C LEU A 143 -8.31 -8.17 5.58
N ILE A 144 -7.86 -6.93 5.75
CA ILE A 144 -8.30 -6.04 6.83
C ILE A 144 -9.81 -5.84 6.76
N LYS A 145 -10.34 -5.52 5.58
CA LYS A 145 -11.77 -5.27 5.38
C LYS A 145 -12.61 -6.51 5.63
N ASP A 146 -12.16 -7.68 5.17
CA ASP A 146 -12.86 -8.93 5.43
C ASP A 146 -12.88 -9.25 6.94
N SER A 147 -11.77 -9.02 7.63
CA SER A 147 -11.69 -9.14 9.09
C SER A 147 -12.67 -8.20 9.79
N LEU A 148 -12.71 -6.91 9.40
CA LEU A 148 -13.65 -5.93 9.94
C LEU A 148 -15.11 -6.32 9.67
N LYS A 149 -15.41 -6.82 8.46
CA LYS A 149 -16.74 -7.30 8.08
C LYS A 149 -17.19 -8.49 8.93
N ARG A 150 -16.29 -9.42 9.26
CA ARG A 150 -16.60 -10.59 10.09
C ARG A 150 -16.84 -10.26 11.56
N ILE A 151 -16.18 -9.22 12.09
CA ILE A 151 -16.41 -8.78 13.47
C ILE A 151 -17.59 -7.83 13.61
N ALA A 152 -18.00 -7.15 12.53
CA ALA A 152 -19.07 -6.16 12.55
C ALA A 152 -20.38 -6.63 13.23
N PRO A 153 -20.86 -7.88 13.06
CA PRO A 153 -22.07 -8.35 13.75
C PRO A 153 -21.90 -8.58 15.26
N LYS A 154 -20.66 -8.59 15.77
CA LYS A 154 -20.32 -8.97 17.15
C LYS A 154 -19.98 -7.78 18.04
N ILE A 155 -19.88 -6.57 17.48
CA ILE A 155 -19.54 -5.34 18.19
C ILE A 155 -20.47 -4.20 17.77
N SER A 156 -20.54 -3.13 18.57
CA SER A 156 -21.33 -1.95 18.20
C SER A 156 -20.69 -1.21 17.01
N LYS A 157 -21.52 -0.53 16.22
CA LYS A 157 -21.08 0.29 15.09
C LYS A 157 -20.01 1.32 15.48
N GLN A 158 -20.24 2.06 16.57
CA GLN A 158 -19.28 3.05 17.09
C GLN A 158 -17.92 2.42 17.42
N LYS A 159 -17.92 1.19 17.97
CA LYS A 159 -16.68 0.48 18.30
C LYS A 159 -15.96 -0.03 17.05
N LEU A 160 -16.72 -0.46 16.03
CA LEU A 160 -16.16 -0.82 14.73
C LEU A 160 -15.50 0.39 14.05
N GLU A 161 -16.14 1.56 14.08
CA GLU A 161 -15.60 2.82 13.54
C GLU A 161 -14.31 3.24 14.26
N GLU A 162 -14.24 3.05 15.58
CA GLU A 162 -13.05 3.32 16.37
C GLU A 162 -11.88 2.40 15.99
N ILE A 163 -12.13 1.08 15.86
CA ILE A 163 -11.14 0.10 15.39
C ILE A 163 -10.62 0.50 14.02
N GLU A 164 -11.52 0.78 13.09
CA GLU A 164 -11.19 1.14 11.72
C GLU A 164 -10.31 2.40 11.67
N LYS A 165 -10.68 3.43 12.44
CA LYS A 165 -9.89 4.66 12.57
C LYS A 165 -8.47 4.38 13.09
N ILE A 166 -8.32 3.50 14.07
CA ILE A 166 -7.00 3.17 14.65
C ILE A 166 -6.15 2.37 13.65
N ILE A 167 -6.72 1.36 12.99
CA ILE A 167 -6.02 0.56 11.98
C ILE A 167 -5.48 1.47 10.87
N TRP A 168 -6.32 2.36 10.33
CA TRP A 168 -5.89 3.25 9.25
C TRP A 168 -4.93 4.35 9.72
N ALA A 169 -5.00 4.78 10.97
CA ALA A 169 -4.03 5.72 11.54
C ALA A 169 -2.64 5.06 11.69
N GLU A 170 -2.58 3.84 12.21
CA GLU A 170 -1.32 3.10 12.34
C GLU A 170 -0.74 2.73 10.98
N ASP A 171 -1.58 2.31 10.03
CA ASP A 171 -1.18 2.05 8.63
C ASP A 171 -0.49 3.28 7.99
N LYS A 172 -1.09 4.47 8.17
CA LYS A 172 -0.49 5.73 7.71
C LYS A 172 0.82 6.05 8.43
N ARG A 173 0.89 5.80 9.75
CA ARG A 173 2.11 6.03 10.56
C ARG A 173 3.27 5.17 10.08
N VAL A 174 2.99 3.97 9.62
CA VAL A 174 3.99 3.09 8.99
C VAL A 174 4.04 3.27 7.48
N PHE A 175 3.72 4.45 6.94
CA PHE A 175 3.86 4.78 5.51
C PHE A 175 3.17 3.80 4.54
N ASN A 176 1.99 3.30 4.93
CA ASN A 176 1.21 2.28 4.22
C ASN A 176 1.98 0.96 3.94
N PHE A 177 2.91 0.57 4.84
CA PHE A 177 3.74 -0.62 4.67
C PHE A 177 3.01 -1.97 4.86
N TYR A 178 3.72 -3.01 4.39
CA TYR A 178 3.35 -4.41 4.14
C TYR A 178 2.94 -5.25 5.37
N ARG A 179 2.32 -6.41 5.10
CA ARG A 179 1.89 -7.50 6.01
C ARG A 179 2.75 -7.79 7.26
N PRO A 180 4.10 -7.72 7.27
CA PRO A 180 4.90 -7.88 8.49
C PRO A 180 4.50 -6.90 9.60
N HIS A 181 4.06 -5.70 9.22
CA HIS A 181 3.57 -4.70 10.16
C HIS A 181 2.08 -4.83 10.44
N TYR A 182 1.32 -5.63 9.67
CA TYR A 182 -0.11 -5.82 9.92
C TYR A 182 -0.35 -6.46 11.29
N ASN A 183 0.46 -7.44 11.70
CA ASN A 183 0.36 -7.99 13.05
C ASN A 183 0.63 -6.93 14.12
N GLU A 184 1.60 -6.05 13.91
CA GLU A 184 1.89 -4.95 14.84
C GLU A 184 0.73 -3.94 14.90
N ILE A 185 0.18 -3.55 13.75
CA ILE A 185 -0.99 -2.67 13.62
C ILE A 185 -2.21 -3.30 14.31
N LYS A 186 -2.46 -4.59 14.06
CA LYS A 186 -3.53 -5.37 14.67
C LYS A 186 -3.38 -5.37 16.20
N GLN A 187 -2.20 -5.70 16.72
CA GLN A 187 -1.95 -5.70 18.16
C GLN A 187 -2.16 -4.29 18.76
N LYS A 188 -1.68 -3.24 18.11
CA LYS A 188 -1.91 -1.85 18.55
C LYS A 188 -3.39 -1.47 18.56
N ALA A 189 -4.14 -1.86 17.54
CA ALA A 189 -5.59 -1.64 17.49
C ALA A 189 -6.30 -2.40 18.62
N LEU A 190 -5.96 -3.67 18.83
CA LEU A 190 -6.50 -4.51 19.90
C LEU A 190 -6.18 -3.98 21.30
N ILE A 191 -5.00 -3.39 21.50
CA ILE A 191 -4.60 -2.74 22.75
C ILE A 191 -5.44 -1.50 23.02
N LYS A 192 -5.62 -0.64 22.00
CA LYS A 192 -6.25 0.68 22.13
C LYS A 192 -7.78 0.66 22.24
N VAL A 193 -8.43 -0.34 21.65
CA VAL A 193 -9.89 -0.34 21.44
C VAL A 193 -10.70 -0.84 22.65
N SER A 194 -10.12 -1.65 23.56
CA SER A 194 -10.96 -2.38 24.52
C SER A 194 -10.28 -2.85 25.82
N PRO A 195 -11.02 -2.96 26.94
CA PRO A 195 -10.59 -3.70 28.13
C PRO A 195 -10.23 -5.16 27.78
N ASN A 196 -9.26 -5.72 28.52
CA ASN A 196 -8.57 -6.98 28.23
C ASN A 196 -9.48 -8.15 27.77
N TRP A 197 -10.70 -8.30 28.31
CA TRP A 197 -11.58 -9.44 28.01
C TRP A 197 -12.19 -9.44 26.60
N LYS A 198 -12.46 -8.26 26.01
CA LYS A 198 -12.93 -8.14 24.61
C LYS A 198 -11.78 -8.15 23.62
N ARG A 199 -10.54 -7.88 24.06
CA ARG A 199 -9.33 -7.96 23.24
C ARG A 199 -9.14 -9.37 22.70
N SER A 200 -9.29 -10.38 23.55
CA SER A 200 -9.17 -11.79 23.16
C SER A 200 -10.25 -12.20 22.15
N LEU A 201 -11.49 -11.72 22.30
CA LEU A 201 -12.56 -11.98 21.36
C LEU A 201 -12.27 -11.35 19.98
N VAL A 202 -11.93 -10.06 19.94
CA VAL A 202 -11.63 -9.38 18.66
C VAL A 202 -10.38 -9.99 18.01
N GLY A 203 -9.33 -10.28 18.80
CA GLY A 203 -8.12 -10.96 18.33
C GLY A 203 -8.42 -12.33 17.71
N ALA A 204 -9.15 -13.19 18.42
CA ALA A 204 -9.53 -14.51 17.92
C ALA A 204 -10.40 -14.45 16.65
N LEU A 205 -11.25 -13.43 16.53
CA LEU A 205 -12.06 -13.25 15.32
C LEU A 205 -11.23 -12.78 14.12
N MET A 206 -10.22 -11.92 14.34
CA MET A 206 -9.28 -11.51 13.29
C MET A 206 -8.38 -12.67 12.87
N GLU A 207 -7.85 -13.45 13.82
CA GLU A 207 -7.05 -14.65 13.51
C GLU A 207 -7.86 -15.70 12.74
N LYS A 208 -9.11 -15.95 13.13
CA LYS A 208 -10.01 -16.85 12.40
C LYS A 208 -10.40 -16.32 11.02
N ALA A 209 -10.40 -15.00 10.82
CA ALA A 209 -10.57 -14.40 9.50
C ALA A 209 -9.35 -14.65 8.61
N GLU A 210 -8.15 -14.53 9.19
CA GLU A 210 -6.86 -14.69 8.52
C GLU A 210 -6.53 -16.15 8.14
N MET A 211 -7.02 -17.14 8.90
CA MET A 211 -6.78 -18.57 8.65
C MET A 211 -7.61 -19.20 7.52
N LYS A 212 -8.50 -18.42 6.87
CA LYS A 212 -9.39 -18.93 5.80
C LYS A 212 -8.92 -18.54 4.39
N ASP A 213 -7.74 -17.94 4.26
CA ASP A 213 -7.00 -17.71 3.01
C ASP A 213 -5.95 -18.80 2.79
#